data_AF-A0A352VPY4-F1
#
_entry.id   AF-A0A352VPY4-F1
#
_cell.length_a   1.000
_cell.length_b   1.000
_cell.length_c   1.000
_cell.angle_alpha   90.00
_cell.angle_beta   90.00
_cell.angle_gamma   90.00
#
_symmetry.space_group_name_H-M   'P 1'
#
loop_
_entity.id
_entity.type
_entity.pdbx_description
1 polymer ?
#
loop_
_entity_poly.entity_id
_entity_poly.type
_entity_poly.pdbx_seq_one_letter_code
_entity_poly.pdbx_strand_id
1 'polypeptide(L)'
;MLNMVESRVLARTWQEWDPQIIYVHHQSSPFPTRIWLPPFAEPIASFAPPLMSRTVNTIGMTIAQMLESRGMPGAVHMGTGFDAWYPGYVDYMPMMQNQAAFWTETALWRYATPHFYTLSDFPSDRRGLRAESLYPSPWQGGWWRLGDAVDYMRVASLAVLDYAAKYREDLLFNRYQSGRDVIQKYTTSPPFAYFVPKLQRDPVAPADLLRRLAFNGLRVYELTSDVTHEGIEHAAGTWVLPLDQEFGELARQVMEVQRYPDLR
;
A
#
# COMPACT_ATOMS: atom_id res chain seq x y z
N MET A 1 0.75 -12.97 -5.56
CA MET A 1 1.50 -11.91 -6.27
C MET A 1 2.30 -12.51 -7.41
N LEU A 2 2.58 -11.76 -8.50
CA LEU A 2 3.49 -12.15 -9.60
C LEU A 2 3.05 -13.28 -10.56
N ASN A 3 1.75 -13.61 -10.62
CA ASN A 3 1.24 -14.61 -11.59
C ASN A 3 1.22 -14.08 -13.04
N MET A 4 1.02 -12.77 -13.21
CA MET A 4 0.84 -12.13 -14.51
C MET A 4 2.14 -11.50 -15.02
N VAL A 5 2.32 -11.39 -16.34
CA VAL A 5 3.53 -10.78 -16.92
C VAL A 5 3.64 -9.31 -16.53
N GLU A 6 2.52 -8.60 -16.48
CA GLU A 6 2.39 -7.19 -16.09
C GLU A 6 2.90 -6.97 -14.67
N SER A 7 2.45 -7.81 -13.72
CA SER A 7 2.91 -7.73 -12.32
C SER A 7 4.41 -8.01 -12.16
N ARG A 8 4.99 -8.87 -13.01
CA ARG A 8 6.43 -9.17 -13.02
C ARG A 8 7.24 -8.03 -13.62
N VAL A 9 6.73 -7.36 -14.66
CA VAL A 9 7.35 -6.17 -15.26
C VAL A 9 7.38 -5.01 -14.27
N LEU A 10 6.27 -4.77 -13.55
CA LEU A 10 6.22 -3.74 -12.51
C LEU A 10 7.21 -4.04 -11.38
N ALA A 11 7.15 -5.24 -10.81
CA ALA A 11 8.04 -5.61 -9.71
C ALA A 11 9.52 -5.59 -10.12
N ARG A 12 9.88 -6.05 -11.34
CA ARG A 12 11.25 -5.93 -11.86
C ARG A 12 11.68 -4.46 -11.95
N THR A 13 10.82 -3.60 -12.51
CA THR A 13 11.10 -2.17 -12.65
C THR A 13 11.33 -1.51 -11.30
N TRP A 14 10.50 -1.81 -10.30
CA TRP A 14 10.65 -1.24 -8.96
C TRP A 14 11.85 -1.77 -8.20
N GLN A 15 12.24 -3.02 -8.39
CA GLN A 15 13.48 -3.55 -7.81
C GLN A 15 14.73 -2.93 -8.48
N GLU A 16 14.68 -2.64 -9.77
CA GLU A 16 15.80 -2.04 -10.51
C GLU A 16 15.94 -0.53 -10.25
N TRP A 17 14.81 0.20 -10.23
CA TRP A 17 14.79 1.65 -10.03
C TRP A 17 14.82 2.08 -8.56
N ASP A 18 14.30 1.22 -7.67
CA ASP A 18 14.12 1.47 -6.25
C ASP A 18 13.41 2.81 -5.92
N PRO A 19 12.12 2.95 -6.26
CA PRO A 19 11.39 4.21 -6.08
C PRO A 19 11.20 4.57 -4.59
N GLN A 20 11.20 5.87 -4.31
CA GLN A 20 10.89 6.38 -2.96
C GLN A 20 9.38 6.59 -2.76
N ILE A 21 8.67 6.96 -3.84
CA ILE A 21 7.22 7.09 -3.87
C ILE A 21 6.69 6.32 -5.08
N ILE A 22 5.65 5.51 -4.85
CA ILE A 22 4.83 4.86 -5.87
C ILE A 22 3.42 5.40 -5.72
N TYR A 23 2.92 6.09 -6.74
CA TYR A 23 1.56 6.63 -6.75
C TYR A 23 0.78 6.03 -7.93
N VAL A 24 -0.33 5.35 -7.62
CA VAL A 24 -1.19 4.69 -8.61
C VAL A 24 -2.56 5.37 -8.68
N HIS A 25 -3.01 5.70 -9.88
CA HIS A 25 -4.32 6.33 -10.10
C HIS A 25 -5.40 5.28 -10.33
N HIS A 26 -6.45 5.33 -9.53
CA HIS A 26 -7.61 4.44 -9.60
C HIS A 26 -8.90 5.23 -9.75
N GLN A 27 -9.97 4.52 -10.12
CA GLN A 27 -11.34 5.02 -10.20
C GLN A 27 -12.31 3.89 -9.82
N SER A 28 -13.42 4.13 -9.10
CA SER A 28 -14.01 5.42 -8.73
C SER A 28 -14.09 5.63 -7.22
N SER A 29 -13.95 6.90 -6.80
CA SER A 29 -14.17 7.36 -5.42
C SER A 29 -15.56 6.97 -4.87
N PRO A 30 -15.72 6.73 -3.56
CA PRO A 30 -17.03 6.57 -2.93
C PRO A 30 -17.93 7.78 -3.19
N PHE A 31 -19.07 7.56 -3.82
CA PHE A 31 -19.99 8.66 -4.18
C PHE A 31 -20.64 9.26 -2.92
N PRO A 32 -20.73 10.61 -2.77
CA PRO A 32 -20.55 11.66 -3.77
C PRO A 32 -19.18 12.33 -3.84
N THR A 33 -18.16 11.79 -3.15
CA THR A 33 -16.82 12.39 -3.12
C THR A 33 -16.14 12.40 -4.50
N ARG A 34 -15.15 13.28 -4.70
CA ARG A 34 -14.47 13.48 -5.99
C ARG A 34 -13.13 12.78 -6.08
N ILE A 35 -12.42 12.66 -4.97
CA ILE A 35 -11.21 11.86 -4.88
C ILE A 35 -11.06 11.33 -3.46
N TRP A 36 -10.75 10.04 -3.32
CA TRP A 36 -10.43 9.42 -2.05
C TRP A 36 -8.92 9.21 -1.94
N LEU A 37 -8.38 9.59 -0.79
CA LEU A 37 -6.96 9.77 -0.53
C LEU A 37 -6.57 9.05 0.77
N PRO A 38 -5.29 8.65 0.94
CA PRO A 38 -4.78 8.26 2.24
C PRO A 38 -4.93 9.41 3.26
N PRO A 39 -5.15 9.19 4.57
CA PRO A 39 -5.24 7.90 5.26
C PRO A 39 -6.36 7.00 4.76
N PHE A 40 -6.02 5.70 4.62
CA PHE A 40 -6.90 4.67 4.10
C PHE A 40 -7.94 4.19 5.11
N ALA A 41 -8.96 3.50 4.64
CA ALA A 41 -9.97 2.90 5.51
C ALA A 41 -9.35 1.73 6.29
N GLU A 42 -9.92 1.44 7.45
CA GLU A 42 -9.49 0.30 8.26
C GLU A 42 -10.00 -1.01 7.66
N PRO A 43 -9.24 -2.11 7.77
CA PRO A 43 -7.92 -2.22 8.39
C PRO A 43 -6.78 -2.04 7.38
N ILE A 44 -5.59 -1.66 7.86
CA ILE A 44 -4.36 -1.68 7.06
C ILE A 44 -3.52 -2.92 7.39
N ALA A 45 -2.61 -3.31 6.49
CA ALA A 45 -1.74 -4.47 6.68
C ALA A 45 -0.97 -4.37 8.01
N SER A 46 -1.06 -5.43 8.82
CA SER A 46 -0.58 -5.45 10.21
C SER A 46 0.91 -5.15 10.34
N PHE A 47 1.70 -5.51 9.32
CA PHE A 47 3.15 -5.36 9.33
C PHE A 47 3.65 -4.21 8.45
N ALA A 48 2.76 -3.37 7.90
CA ALA A 48 3.21 -2.15 7.24
C ALA A 48 3.98 -1.27 8.25
N PRO A 49 5.24 -0.88 7.98
CA PRO A 49 6.00 -0.07 8.90
C PRO A 49 5.26 1.24 9.24
N PRO A 50 5.07 1.58 10.54
CA PRO A 50 4.26 2.74 10.93
C PRO A 50 4.76 4.06 10.33
N LEU A 51 6.08 4.19 10.16
CA LEU A 51 6.67 5.38 9.56
C LEU A 51 6.25 5.56 8.10
N MET A 52 6.21 4.48 7.32
CA MET A 52 5.72 4.52 5.93
C MET A 52 4.23 4.90 5.89
N SER A 53 3.41 4.32 6.76
CA SER A 53 1.99 4.67 6.87
C SER A 53 1.81 6.16 7.18
N ARG A 54 2.64 6.74 8.07
CA ARG A 54 2.61 8.18 8.36
C ARG A 54 3.08 9.02 7.18
N THR A 55 4.12 8.61 6.45
CA THR A 55 4.55 9.29 5.22
C THR A 55 3.42 9.36 4.18
N VAL A 56 2.76 8.24 3.90
CA VAL A 56 1.64 8.18 2.94
C VAL A 56 0.46 9.04 3.42
N ASN A 57 0.14 9.03 4.71
CA ASN A 57 -0.89 9.89 5.28
C ASN A 57 -0.58 11.38 5.11
N THR A 58 0.69 11.78 5.31
CA THR A 58 1.12 13.17 5.08
C THR A 58 0.98 13.54 3.60
N ILE A 59 1.39 12.67 2.68
CA ILE A 59 1.23 12.89 1.23
C ILE A 59 -0.26 13.10 0.88
N GLY A 60 -1.14 12.24 1.40
CA GLY A 60 -2.58 12.35 1.17
C GLY A 60 -3.16 13.68 1.66
N MET A 61 -2.73 14.15 2.84
CA MET A 61 -3.10 15.49 3.34
C MET A 61 -2.55 16.62 2.46
N THR A 62 -1.33 16.49 1.93
CA THR A 62 -0.76 17.47 0.99
C THR A 62 -1.57 17.54 -0.31
N ILE A 63 -2.01 16.39 -0.84
CA ILE A 63 -2.90 16.32 -2.01
C ILE A 63 -4.21 17.08 -1.71
N ALA A 64 -4.87 16.75 -0.58
CA ALA A 64 -6.12 17.40 -0.19
C ALA A 64 -5.97 18.91 -0.05
N GLN A 65 -4.92 19.37 0.63
CA GLN A 65 -4.63 20.80 0.78
C GLN A 65 -4.42 21.49 -0.57
N MET A 66 -3.69 20.85 -1.50
CA MET A 66 -3.46 21.44 -2.82
C MET A 66 -4.75 21.53 -3.64
N LEU A 67 -5.63 20.54 -3.57
CA LEU A 67 -6.95 20.58 -4.20
C LEU A 67 -7.80 21.73 -3.65
N GLU A 68 -7.86 21.87 -2.32
CA GLU A 68 -8.59 22.95 -1.64
C GLU A 68 -8.07 24.33 -2.07
N SER A 69 -6.74 24.50 -2.12
CA SER A 69 -6.12 25.77 -2.55
C SER A 69 -6.47 26.18 -3.99
N ARG A 70 -6.94 25.23 -4.80
CA ARG A 70 -7.36 25.42 -6.19
C ARG A 70 -8.88 25.43 -6.35
N GLY A 71 -9.64 25.42 -5.27
CA GLY A 71 -11.10 25.40 -5.30
C GLY A 71 -11.67 24.11 -5.88
N MET A 72 -11.02 22.97 -5.63
CA MET A 72 -11.43 21.64 -6.11
C MET A 72 -12.01 20.82 -4.94
N PRO A 73 -13.31 20.97 -4.64
CA PRO A 73 -13.92 20.39 -3.45
C PRO A 73 -14.20 18.89 -3.57
N GLY A 74 -14.32 18.23 -2.43
CA GLY A 74 -14.79 16.85 -2.36
C GLY A 74 -13.68 15.80 -2.27
N ALA A 75 -12.47 16.21 -1.89
CA ALA A 75 -11.43 15.30 -1.44
C ALA A 75 -11.81 14.68 -0.08
N VAL A 76 -11.65 13.37 0.07
CA VAL A 76 -12.02 12.62 1.28
C VAL A 76 -10.90 11.66 1.69
N HIS A 77 -10.88 11.33 2.98
CA HIS A 77 -10.02 10.30 3.57
C HIS A 77 -10.85 9.35 4.45
N MET A 78 -10.27 8.21 4.85
CA MET A 78 -10.92 7.23 5.75
C MET A 78 -12.32 6.81 5.23
N GLY A 79 -13.20 6.34 6.14
CA GLY A 79 -14.61 6.03 5.86
C GLY A 79 -14.83 4.59 5.35
N THR A 80 -15.98 4.34 4.74
CA THR A 80 -16.37 3.02 4.18
C THR A 80 -15.75 2.78 2.79
N GLY A 81 -14.50 3.18 2.62
CA GLY A 81 -13.76 3.15 1.37
C GLY A 81 -12.97 1.87 1.18
N PHE A 82 -11.74 2.02 0.69
CA PHE A 82 -10.85 0.92 0.35
C PHE A 82 -9.88 0.68 1.51
N ASP A 83 -9.83 -0.55 2.00
CA ASP A 83 -8.86 -0.95 3.01
C ASP A 83 -7.48 -1.21 2.38
N ALA A 84 -6.45 -1.31 3.22
CA ALA A 84 -5.08 -1.60 2.78
C ALA A 84 -4.54 -2.87 3.44
N TRP A 85 -5.39 -3.88 3.67
CA TRP A 85 -5.04 -5.08 4.43
C TRP A 85 -4.22 -6.08 3.61
N TYR A 86 -4.60 -6.30 2.35
CA TYR A 86 -4.10 -7.42 1.56
C TYR A 86 -2.71 -7.15 0.99
N PRO A 87 -1.70 -8.01 1.26
CA PRO A 87 -0.34 -7.82 0.75
C PRO A 87 -0.20 -8.07 -0.75
N GLY A 88 -1.26 -8.45 -1.46
CA GLY A 88 -1.21 -8.66 -2.91
C GLY A 88 -1.54 -7.43 -3.76
N TYR A 89 -1.91 -6.32 -3.13
CA TYR A 89 -2.09 -5.03 -3.78
C TYR A 89 -0.74 -4.50 -4.27
N VAL A 90 -0.57 -4.37 -5.58
CA VAL A 90 0.70 -3.91 -6.19
C VAL A 90 1.03 -2.47 -5.76
N ASP A 91 0.00 -1.70 -5.44
CA ASP A 91 -0.05 -0.32 -4.98
C ASP A 91 0.02 -0.16 -3.45
N TYR A 92 0.14 -1.25 -2.68
CA TYR A 92 0.36 -1.19 -1.23
C TYR A 92 1.46 -2.13 -0.71
N MET A 93 1.68 -3.28 -1.34
CA MET A 93 2.75 -4.22 -0.99
C MET A 93 4.13 -3.53 -0.80
N PRO A 94 4.53 -2.55 -1.63
CA PRO A 94 5.83 -1.89 -1.45
C PRO A 94 5.99 -1.12 -0.12
N MET A 95 4.89 -0.85 0.61
CA MET A 95 4.97 -0.31 1.97
C MET A 95 5.78 -1.21 2.90
N MET A 96 5.64 -2.53 2.76
CA MET A 96 6.44 -3.52 3.49
C MET A 96 7.88 -3.66 2.97
N GLN A 97 8.19 -3.01 1.86
CA GLN A 97 9.55 -2.82 1.34
C GLN A 97 10.11 -1.44 1.70
N ASN A 98 9.48 -0.73 2.65
CA ASN A 98 9.87 0.62 3.06
C ASN A 98 9.79 1.67 1.92
N GLN A 99 8.92 1.44 0.95
CA GLN A 99 8.64 2.37 -0.14
C GLN A 99 7.27 3.01 0.10
N ALA A 100 7.16 4.34 -0.01
CA ALA A 100 5.87 5.01 0.15
C ALA A 100 4.97 4.71 -1.06
N ALA A 101 4.12 3.70 -0.95
CA ALA A 101 3.22 3.25 -2.00
C ALA A 101 1.75 3.43 -1.61
N PHE A 102 0.98 4.04 -2.53
CA PHE A 102 -0.42 4.30 -2.31
C PHE A 102 -1.18 4.50 -3.64
N TRP A 103 -2.50 4.46 -3.55
CA TRP A 103 -3.41 4.80 -4.63
C TRP A 103 -4.37 5.91 -4.22
N THR A 104 -5.04 6.48 -5.22
CA THR A 104 -6.18 7.39 -5.02
C THR A 104 -7.32 6.97 -5.92
N GLU A 105 -8.54 7.08 -5.45
CA GLU A 105 -9.73 6.71 -6.21
C GLU A 105 -10.44 7.98 -6.66
N THR A 106 -10.37 8.31 -7.95
CA THR A 106 -10.95 9.55 -8.50
C THR A 106 -12.33 9.24 -9.07
N ALA A 107 -13.31 10.10 -8.78
CA ALA A 107 -14.67 9.89 -9.24
C ALA A 107 -14.75 9.76 -10.77
N LEU A 108 -15.60 8.85 -11.24
CA LEU A 108 -15.93 8.67 -12.64
C LEU A 108 -17.43 8.43 -12.79
N TRP A 109 -17.96 8.73 -13.98
CA TRP A 109 -19.27 8.26 -14.36
C TRP A 109 -19.17 7.22 -15.47
N ARG A 110 -19.51 5.97 -15.13
CA ARG A 110 -19.55 4.82 -16.05
C ARG A 110 -18.30 4.78 -16.95
N TYR A 111 -18.49 4.69 -18.26
CA TYR A 111 -17.44 4.69 -19.28
C TYR A 111 -16.91 6.10 -19.58
N ALA A 112 -16.59 6.87 -18.53
CA ALA A 112 -16.08 8.24 -18.62
C ALA A 112 -16.99 9.22 -19.40
N THR A 113 -18.31 9.05 -19.33
CA THR A 113 -19.24 9.96 -19.99
C THR A 113 -19.59 11.16 -19.10
N PRO A 114 -19.79 12.36 -19.66
CA PRO A 114 -20.30 13.50 -18.90
C PRO A 114 -21.63 13.19 -18.21
N HIS A 115 -21.77 13.61 -16.96
CA HIS A 115 -23.02 13.51 -16.23
C HIS A 115 -23.27 14.75 -15.38
N PHE A 116 -24.52 15.17 -15.30
CA PHE A 116 -24.95 16.26 -14.45
C PHE A 116 -25.65 15.68 -13.23
N TYR A 117 -25.08 15.89 -12.04
CA TYR A 117 -25.64 15.43 -10.79
C TYR A 117 -26.40 16.55 -10.08
N THR A 118 -27.48 16.18 -9.43
CA THR A 118 -28.28 16.98 -8.50
C THR A 118 -28.16 16.38 -7.09
N LEU A 119 -28.56 17.13 -6.06
CA LEU A 119 -28.58 16.60 -4.69
C LEU A 119 -29.53 15.41 -4.52
N SER A 120 -30.56 15.28 -5.35
CA SER A 120 -31.43 14.09 -5.34
C SER A 120 -30.70 12.81 -5.71
N ASP A 121 -29.63 12.90 -6.50
CA ASP A 121 -28.81 11.74 -6.89
C ASP A 121 -27.94 11.24 -5.73
N PHE A 122 -27.69 12.07 -4.71
CA PHE A 122 -26.83 11.73 -3.59
C PHE A 122 -27.52 10.75 -2.62
N PRO A 123 -26.74 9.87 -1.95
CA PRO A 123 -27.22 9.11 -0.81
C PRO A 123 -27.91 10.01 0.21
N SER A 124 -29.00 9.55 0.83
CA SER A 124 -29.86 10.38 1.68
C SER A 124 -29.11 11.04 2.84
N ASP A 125 -28.16 10.33 3.43
CA ASP A 125 -27.26 10.79 4.50
C ASP A 125 -26.21 11.82 4.04
N ARG A 126 -25.97 11.93 2.73
CA ARG A 126 -25.01 12.87 2.12
C ARG A 126 -25.64 14.11 1.49
N ARG A 127 -26.98 14.16 1.35
CA ARG A 127 -27.69 15.33 0.75
C ARG A 127 -27.57 16.60 1.57
N GLY A 128 -27.30 16.50 2.87
CA GLY A 128 -27.15 17.63 3.77
C GLY A 128 -25.84 18.40 3.58
N LEU A 129 -24.89 17.90 2.78
CA LEU A 129 -23.62 18.55 2.45
C LEU A 129 -22.86 19.06 3.69
N ARG A 130 -22.95 18.29 4.77
CA ARG A 130 -22.31 18.62 6.04
C ARG A 130 -20.80 18.48 5.92
N ALA A 131 -20.07 19.52 6.33
CA ALA A 131 -18.62 19.47 6.44
C ALA A 131 -18.18 18.50 7.55
N GLU A 132 -17.11 17.75 7.30
CA GLU A 132 -16.50 16.79 8.23
C GLU A 132 -15.00 17.04 8.30
N SER A 133 -14.33 16.59 9.37
CA SER A 133 -12.90 16.89 9.58
C SER A 133 -11.98 16.41 8.46
N LEU A 134 -12.35 15.30 7.78
CA LEU A 134 -11.62 14.73 6.64
C LEU A 134 -12.44 14.80 5.33
N TYR A 135 -13.48 15.64 5.31
CA TYR A 135 -14.28 15.99 4.13
C TYR A 135 -14.87 17.40 4.32
N PRO A 136 -14.02 18.45 4.42
CA PRO A 136 -14.45 19.77 4.87
C PRO A 136 -15.21 20.56 3.79
N SER A 137 -14.99 20.25 2.50
CA SER A 137 -15.64 20.89 1.36
C SER A 137 -16.50 19.89 0.55
N PRO A 138 -17.72 19.54 1.00
CA PRO A 138 -18.56 18.62 0.24
C PRO A 138 -18.85 19.11 -1.18
N TRP A 139 -18.63 18.24 -2.18
CA TRP A 139 -18.98 18.54 -3.56
C TRP A 139 -20.50 18.73 -3.71
N GLN A 140 -20.92 19.82 -4.35
CA GLN A 140 -22.32 20.29 -4.34
C GLN A 140 -23.18 19.68 -5.47
N GLY A 141 -22.63 18.76 -6.26
CA GLY A 141 -23.23 18.32 -7.51
C GLY A 141 -22.87 19.24 -8.68
N GLY A 142 -23.52 19.02 -9.81
CA GLY A 142 -23.25 19.69 -11.08
C GLY A 142 -22.61 18.76 -12.10
N TRP A 143 -21.98 19.36 -13.11
CA TRP A 143 -21.31 18.59 -14.16
C TRP A 143 -20.07 17.87 -13.61
N TRP A 144 -19.96 16.60 -13.96
CA TRP A 144 -18.74 15.81 -13.83
C TRP A 144 -18.41 15.19 -15.19
N ARG A 145 -17.21 15.46 -15.70
CA ARG A 145 -16.70 15.04 -17.00
C ARG A 145 -15.36 14.33 -16.81
N LEU A 146 -14.91 13.61 -17.84
CA LEU A 146 -13.58 13.01 -17.83
C LEU A 146 -12.47 14.04 -17.60
N GLY A 147 -12.59 15.24 -18.19
CA GLY A 147 -11.64 16.33 -17.97
C GLY A 147 -11.53 16.74 -16.49
N ASP A 148 -12.65 16.78 -15.78
CA ASP A 148 -12.67 17.11 -14.35
C ASP A 148 -11.91 16.03 -13.56
N ALA A 149 -12.16 14.74 -13.83
CA ALA A 149 -11.42 13.64 -13.19
C ALA A 149 -9.91 13.69 -13.48
N VAL A 150 -9.52 13.96 -14.72
CA VAL A 150 -8.11 14.12 -15.13
C VAL A 150 -7.46 15.31 -14.43
N ASP A 151 -8.18 16.41 -14.23
CA ASP A 151 -7.66 17.57 -13.50
C ASP A 151 -7.41 17.26 -12.01
N TYR A 152 -8.30 16.50 -11.35
CA TYR A 152 -8.05 16.03 -9.97
C TYR A 152 -6.80 15.15 -9.91
N MET A 153 -6.68 14.16 -10.82
CA MET A 153 -5.51 13.29 -10.88
C MET A 153 -4.22 14.09 -11.12
N ARG A 154 -4.24 15.06 -12.05
CA ARG A 154 -3.10 15.94 -12.34
C ARG A 154 -2.67 16.76 -11.13
N VAL A 155 -3.62 17.36 -10.41
CA VAL A 155 -3.31 18.14 -9.20
C VAL A 155 -2.76 17.23 -8.11
N ALA A 156 -3.30 16.02 -7.94
CA ALA A 156 -2.76 15.05 -7.01
C ALA A 156 -1.31 14.67 -7.36
N SER A 157 -0.99 14.36 -8.62
CA SER A 157 0.38 14.06 -9.05
C SER A 157 1.33 15.23 -8.80
N LEU A 158 0.90 16.47 -9.06
CA LEU A 158 1.69 17.66 -8.78
C LEU A 158 1.94 17.83 -7.28
N ALA A 159 0.95 17.57 -6.42
CA ALA A 159 1.11 17.64 -4.98
C ALA A 159 2.11 16.60 -4.45
N VAL A 160 2.13 15.40 -5.03
CA VAL A 160 3.11 14.36 -4.69
C VAL A 160 4.52 14.78 -5.10
N LEU A 161 4.69 15.34 -6.30
CA LEU A 161 5.99 15.84 -6.76
C LEU A 161 6.48 17.02 -5.91
N ASP A 162 5.58 17.94 -5.54
CA ASP A 162 5.88 19.06 -4.64
C ASP A 162 6.28 18.60 -3.24
N TYR A 163 5.56 17.60 -2.68
CA TYR A 163 5.93 16.95 -1.43
C TYR A 163 7.34 16.33 -1.52
N ALA A 164 7.61 15.54 -2.56
CA ALA A 164 8.90 14.89 -2.74
C ALA A 164 10.05 15.90 -2.84
N ALA A 165 9.83 17.02 -3.53
CA ALA A 165 10.83 18.09 -3.66
C ALA A 165 11.11 18.80 -2.33
N LYS A 166 10.06 19.10 -1.55
CA LYS A 166 10.17 19.82 -0.27
C LYS A 166 10.71 18.96 0.87
N TYR A 167 10.30 17.69 0.92
CA TYR A 167 10.58 16.76 2.01
C TYR A 167 11.57 15.65 1.59
N ARG A 168 12.47 15.92 0.64
CA ARG A 168 13.41 14.91 0.08
C ARG A 168 14.24 14.21 1.15
N GLU A 169 14.70 14.95 2.16
CA GLU A 169 15.58 14.42 3.21
C GLU A 169 14.79 13.52 4.15
N ASP A 170 13.60 13.96 4.58
CA ASP A 170 12.69 13.15 5.37
C ASP A 170 12.28 11.88 4.63
N LEU A 171 11.97 11.97 3.33
CA LEU A 171 11.58 10.82 2.51
C LEU A 171 12.69 9.75 2.48
N LEU A 172 13.93 10.16 2.20
CA LEU A 172 15.08 9.25 2.17
C LEU A 172 15.42 8.70 3.57
N PHE A 173 15.40 9.57 4.58
CA PHE A 173 15.75 9.18 5.94
C PHE A 173 14.68 8.27 6.56
N ASN A 174 13.40 8.54 6.33
CA ASN A 174 12.30 7.71 6.82
C ASN A 174 12.36 6.30 6.23
N ARG A 175 12.70 6.17 4.95
CA ARG A 175 12.92 4.88 4.33
C ARG A 175 14.10 4.13 4.99
N TYR A 176 15.24 4.80 5.12
CA TYR A 176 16.43 4.23 5.77
C TYR A 176 16.12 3.77 7.20
N GLN A 177 15.49 4.64 7.98
CA GLN A 177 15.10 4.37 9.36
C GLN A 177 14.16 3.17 9.42
N SER A 178 13.13 3.12 8.57
CA SER A 178 12.19 2.00 8.52
C SER A 178 12.91 0.67 8.25
N GLY A 179 13.77 0.61 7.23
CA GLY A 179 14.53 -0.60 6.91
C GLY A 179 15.50 -1.03 8.03
N ARG A 180 16.24 -0.07 8.61
CA ARG A 180 17.14 -0.32 9.75
C ARG A 180 16.37 -0.87 10.95
N ASP A 181 15.23 -0.28 11.27
CA ASP A 181 14.43 -0.66 12.43
C ASP A 181 13.80 -2.05 12.23
N VAL A 182 13.40 -2.41 11.00
CA VAL A 182 12.97 -3.78 10.64
C VAL A 182 14.09 -4.79 10.85
N ILE A 183 15.30 -4.52 10.34
CA ILE A 183 16.47 -5.39 10.56
C ILE A 183 16.71 -5.57 12.06
N GLN A 184 16.81 -4.46 12.80
CA GLN A 184 17.08 -4.49 14.24
C GLN A 184 16.01 -5.25 15.04
N LYS A 185 14.73 -5.08 14.70
CA LYS A 185 13.61 -5.81 15.30
C LYS A 185 13.84 -7.32 15.22
N TYR A 186 14.17 -7.83 14.05
CA TYR A 186 14.32 -9.27 13.83
C TYR A 186 15.67 -9.83 14.29
N THR A 187 16.60 -9.01 14.79
CA THR A 187 17.75 -9.51 15.56
C THR A 187 17.41 -9.85 17.02
N THR A 188 16.30 -9.34 17.55
CA THR A 188 15.96 -9.43 18.99
C THR A 188 14.56 -9.97 19.27
N SER A 189 13.68 -10.03 18.27
CA SER A 189 12.28 -10.39 18.44
C SER A 189 11.83 -11.46 17.42
N PRO A 190 11.12 -12.51 17.86
CA PRO A 190 10.62 -13.54 16.96
C PRO A 190 9.44 -13.04 16.09
N PRO A 191 9.16 -13.72 14.96
CA PRO A 191 9.96 -14.81 14.39
C PRO A 191 11.28 -14.31 13.79
N PHE A 192 12.39 -15.01 14.05
CA PHE A 192 13.72 -14.65 13.54
C PHE A 192 13.92 -15.09 12.09
N ALA A 193 13.39 -16.26 11.75
CA ALA A 193 13.45 -16.85 10.42
C ALA A 193 12.28 -17.83 10.24
N TYR A 194 11.97 -18.16 8.99
CA TYR A 194 11.13 -19.30 8.64
C TYR A 194 11.97 -20.42 8.05
N PHE A 195 11.90 -21.62 8.64
CA PHE A 195 12.38 -22.84 8.02
C PHE A 195 11.32 -23.39 7.06
N VAL A 196 11.70 -23.63 5.81
CA VAL A 196 10.81 -24.15 4.76
C VAL A 196 11.33 -25.50 4.28
N PRO A 197 10.75 -26.62 4.76
CA PRO A 197 11.13 -27.95 4.32
C PRO A 197 10.92 -28.12 2.81
N LYS A 198 11.87 -28.76 2.13
CA LYS A 198 11.76 -29.11 0.69
C LYS A 198 10.70 -30.18 0.44
N LEU A 199 10.60 -31.15 1.35
CA LEU A 199 9.65 -32.24 1.27
C LEU A 199 8.32 -31.83 1.89
N GLN A 200 7.37 -31.46 1.04
CA GLN A 200 5.99 -31.17 1.39
C GLN A 200 5.06 -31.97 0.48
N ARG A 201 3.75 -31.98 0.77
CA ARG A 201 2.75 -32.66 -0.07
C ARG A 201 2.84 -32.23 -1.55
N ASP A 202 3.09 -30.94 -1.77
CA ASP A 202 3.47 -30.39 -3.07
C ASP A 202 4.87 -29.78 -2.93
N PRO A 203 5.92 -30.41 -3.48
CA PRO A 203 7.29 -29.91 -3.36
C PRO A 203 7.57 -28.68 -4.25
N VAL A 204 6.71 -28.38 -5.22
CA VAL A 204 6.87 -27.21 -6.10
C VAL A 204 6.35 -25.93 -5.45
N ALA A 205 5.27 -26.04 -4.68
CA ALA A 205 4.66 -24.91 -3.96
C ALA A 205 5.65 -24.09 -3.10
N PRO A 206 6.46 -24.69 -2.19
CA PRO A 206 7.42 -23.92 -1.40
C PRO A 206 8.52 -23.28 -2.25
N ALA A 207 8.96 -23.96 -3.32
CA ALA A 207 9.96 -23.41 -4.23
C ALA A 207 9.43 -22.19 -4.99
N ASP A 208 8.18 -22.24 -5.47
CA ASP A 208 7.55 -21.12 -6.17
C ASP A 208 7.27 -19.93 -5.22
N LEU A 209 6.85 -20.21 -3.98
CA LEU A 209 6.70 -19.20 -2.94
C LEU A 209 8.02 -18.46 -2.68
N LEU A 210 9.08 -19.20 -2.39
CA LEU A 210 10.40 -18.61 -2.10
C LEU A 210 10.98 -17.88 -3.31
N ARG A 211 10.77 -18.41 -4.52
CA ARG A 211 11.16 -17.72 -5.76
C ARG A 211 10.45 -16.36 -5.90
N ARG A 212 9.15 -16.27 -5.57
CA ARG A 212 8.40 -15.01 -5.64
C ARG A 212 8.82 -14.03 -4.56
N LEU A 213 9.11 -14.51 -3.36
CA LEU A 213 9.65 -13.67 -2.28
C LEU A 213 11.04 -13.13 -2.68
N ALA A 214 11.91 -13.98 -3.22
CA ALA A 214 13.21 -13.58 -3.73
C ALA A 214 13.12 -12.59 -4.90
N PHE A 215 12.14 -12.75 -5.78
CA PHE A 215 11.87 -11.77 -6.84
C PHE A 215 11.49 -10.39 -6.29
N ASN A 216 10.89 -10.33 -5.10
CA ASN A 216 10.59 -9.08 -4.38
C ASN A 216 11.71 -8.66 -3.43
N GLY A 217 12.94 -9.13 -3.66
CA GLY A 217 14.14 -8.64 -2.95
C GLY A 217 14.43 -9.34 -1.61
N LEU A 218 13.71 -10.40 -1.24
CA LEU A 218 14.03 -11.17 -0.04
C LEU A 218 15.17 -12.16 -0.27
N ARG A 219 16.14 -12.20 0.63
CA ARG A 219 17.22 -13.18 0.62
C ARG A 219 16.72 -14.50 1.23
N VAL A 220 17.00 -15.60 0.55
CA VAL A 220 16.67 -16.98 0.96
C VAL A 220 17.98 -17.77 1.01
N TYR A 221 18.16 -18.55 2.06
CA TYR A 221 19.36 -19.35 2.31
C TYR A 221 19.01 -20.84 2.38
N GLU A 222 20.04 -21.67 2.37
CA GLU A 222 19.93 -23.12 2.52
C GLU A 222 20.88 -23.58 3.62
N LEU A 223 20.41 -24.46 4.52
CA LEU A 223 21.23 -25.03 5.58
C LEU A 223 22.34 -25.91 5.01
N THR A 224 23.57 -25.71 5.49
CA THR A 224 24.73 -26.54 5.10
C THR A 224 24.92 -27.77 5.98
N SER A 225 24.24 -27.82 7.12
CA SER A 225 24.28 -28.92 8.09
C SER A 225 22.94 -28.99 8.82
N ASP A 226 22.69 -30.10 9.50
CA ASP A 226 21.51 -30.26 10.34
C ASP A 226 21.51 -29.22 11.47
N VAL A 227 20.35 -28.66 11.79
CA VAL A 227 20.15 -27.68 12.86
C VAL A 227 18.93 -28.07 13.67
N THR A 228 19.05 -28.09 14.99
CA THR A 228 17.90 -28.23 15.90
C THR A 228 17.55 -26.87 16.48
N HIS A 229 16.29 -26.45 16.30
CA HIS A 229 15.75 -25.22 16.87
C HIS A 229 14.41 -25.51 17.56
N GLU A 230 14.24 -25.06 18.81
CA GLU A 230 13.05 -25.33 19.62
C GLU A 230 12.63 -26.82 19.67
N GLY A 231 13.60 -27.73 19.63
CA GLY A 231 13.36 -29.18 19.63
C GLY A 231 12.92 -29.76 18.28
N ILE A 232 12.86 -28.96 17.22
CA ILE A 232 12.58 -29.39 15.85
C ILE A 232 13.91 -29.52 15.10
N GLU A 233 14.14 -30.68 14.52
CA GLU A 233 15.29 -30.94 13.67
C GLU A 233 15.00 -30.51 12.23
N HIS A 234 15.89 -29.69 11.67
CA HIS A 234 15.89 -29.25 10.30
C HIS A 234 17.15 -29.80 9.62
N ALA A 235 16.95 -30.73 8.68
CA ALA A 235 18.06 -31.34 7.96
C ALA A 235 18.81 -30.34 7.07
N ALA A 236 20.07 -30.65 6.78
CA ALA A 236 20.85 -29.98 5.74
C ALA A 236 20.04 -29.92 4.44
N GLY A 237 20.12 -28.78 3.76
CA GLY A 237 19.34 -28.49 2.56
C GLY A 237 17.96 -27.88 2.83
N THR A 238 17.51 -27.75 4.07
CA THR A 238 16.28 -26.98 4.39
C THR A 238 16.48 -25.51 4.00
N TRP A 239 15.47 -24.90 3.37
CA TRP A 239 15.52 -23.47 3.06
C TRP A 239 15.19 -22.62 4.28
N VAL A 240 15.85 -21.47 4.38
CA VAL A 240 15.68 -20.53 5.48
C VAL A 240 15.39 -19.14 4.90
N LEU A 241 14.28 -18.55 5.32
CA LEU A 241 13.94 -17.15 5.04
C LEU A 241 14.15 -16.34 6.33
N PRO A 242 15.32 -15.72 6.53
CA PRO A 242 15.56 -14.87 7.68
C PRO A 242 14.74 -13.57 7.60
N LEU A 243 14.34 -13.00 8.75
CA LEU A 243 13.59 -11.74 8.78
C LEU A 243 14.46 -10.51 9.12
N ASP A 244 15.71 -10.69 9.55
CA ASP A 244 16.69 -9.61 9.82
C ASP A 244 17.26 -8.98 8.53
N GLN A 245 16.36 -8.68 7.60
CA GLN A 245 16.60 -8.01 6.34
C GLN A 245 15.58 -6.88 6.15
N GLU A 246 15.92 -5.91 5.31
CA GLU A 246 15.19 -4.66 5.11
C GLU A 246 13.71 -4.87 4.76
N PHE A 247 13.36 -5.96 4.07
CA PHE A 247 11.98 -6.29 3.67
C PHE A 247 11.35 -7.39 4.54
N GLY A 248 11.88 -7.62 5.75
CA GLY A 248 11.41 -8.66 6.67
C GLY A 248 9.91 -8.61 6.97
N GLU A 249 9.30 -7.42 6.95
CA GLU A 249 7.85 -7.29 7.13
C GLU A 249 7.03 -7.85 5.95
N LEU A 250 7.56 -7.80 4.71
CA LEU A 250 6.91 -8.46 3.56
C LEU A 250 6.92 -9.98 3.74
N ALA A 251 8.06 -10.53 4.17
CA ALA A 251 8.16 -11.95 4.47
C ALA A 251 7.15 -12.34 5.56
N ARG A 252 7.11 -11.60 6.66
CA ARG A 252 6.17 -11.88 7.76
C ARG A 252 4.71 -11.78 7.33
N GLN A 253 4.33 -10.74 6.61
CA GLN A 253 2.95 -10.54 6.15
C GLN A 253 2.46 -11.66 5.22
N VAL A 254 3.35 -12.25 4.43
CA VAL A 254 3.01 -13.37 3.54
C VAL A 254 3.02 -14.71 4.28
N MET A 255 3.97 -14.92 5.19
CA MET A 255 4.21 -16.21 5.85
C MET A 255 3.34 -16.44 7.09
N GLU A 256 2.94 -15.37 7.78
CA GLU A 256 2.14 -15.45 8.99
C GLU A 256 0.64 -15.59 8.69
N VAL A 257 -0.06 -16.38 9.51
CA VAL A 257 -1.52 -16.56 9.40
C VAL A 257 -2.21 -15.22 9.65
N GLN A 258 -2.80 -14.67 8.60
CA GLN A 258 -3.52 -13.41 8.66
C GLN A 258 -4.89 -13.59 9.32
N ARG A 259 -5.23 -12.71 10.26
CA ARG A 259 -6.54 -12.64 10.91
C ARG A 259 -7.18 -11.30 10.65
N TYR A 260 -8.19 -11.28 9.78
CA TYR A 260 -8.94 -10.07 9.49
C TYR A 260 -9.74 -9.65 10.74
N PRO A 261 -9.67 -8.38 11.18
CA PRO A 261 -10.37 -7.91 12.38
C PRO A 261 -11.89 -7.83 12.19
N ASP A 262 -12.65 -7.92 13.29
CA ASP A 262 -14.08 -7.61 13.28
C ASP A 262 -14.26 -6.09 13.24
N LEU A 263 -15.00 -5.59 12.23
CA LEU A 263 -15.20 -4.15 11.98
C LEU A 263 -16.60 -3.65 12.38
N ARG A 264 -17.38 -4.47 13.08
CA ARG A 264 -18.74 -4.15 13.54
C ARG A 264 -18.77 -3.29 14.79
#